data_AF-A0A925B931-F1
#
_entry.id   AF-A0A925B931-F1
#
_cell.length_a   1.000
_cell.length_b   1.000
_cell.length_c   1.000
_cell.angle_alpha   90.00
_cell.angle_beta   90.00
_cell.angle_gamma   90.00
#
_symmetry.space_group_name_H-M   'P 1'
#
loop_
_entity.id
_entity.type
_entity.pdbx_description
1 polymer ?
#
loop_
_entity_poly.entity_id
_entity_poly.type
_entity_poly.pdbx_seq_one_letter_code
_entity_poly.pdbx_strand_id
1 'polypeptide(L)'
;MYDILVYLFENCQQHEVSNEKERVAKKLSAAGFDESEISEALTWLAGVARAPHRSFAPLPDSGAAFRAYAPKELAKLDAGCRGLLIYFEQSGILTPQMREHVIERALAVTGDGLTLEQLKLVVLMVLWNQQIPSSRLVAEDLLSPVGARLPS
;
A
#
# COMPACT_ATOMS: atom_id res chain seq x y z
N MET A 1 2.54 13.70 3.19
CA MET A 1 2.90 12.27 3.33
C MET A 1 2.98 11.50 2.00
N TYR A 2 1.96 11.50 1.13
CA TYR A 2 1.95 10.62 -0.06
C TYR A 2 3.09 10.90 -1.06
N ASP A 3 3.46 12.17 -1.26
CA ASP A 3 4.59 12.54 -2.12
C ASP A 3 5.92 11.95 -1.62
N ILE A 4 6.07 11.84 -0.29
CA ILE A 4 7.21 11.16 0.34
C ILE A 4 7.20 9.68 -0.02
N LEU A 5 6.04 9.01 0.03
CA LEU A 5 5.94 7.60 -0.36
C LEU A 5 6.31 7.40 -1.84
N VAL A 6 5.84 8.27 -2.75
CA VAL A 6 6.24 8.25 -4.17
C VAL A 6 7.76 8.42 -4.30
N TYR A 7 8.31 9.46 -3.66
CA TYR A 7 9.74 9.74 -3.71
C TYR A 7 10.58 8.57 -3.20
N LEU A 8 10.16 7.92 -2.11
CA LEU A 8 10.87 6.76 -1.55
C LEU A 8 10.85 5.56 -2.50
N PHE A 9 9.73 5.31 -3.18
CA PHE A 9 9.65 4.24 -4.17
C PHE A 9 10.60 4.47 -5.36
N GLU A 10 10.67 5.71 -5.84
CA GLU A 10 11.47 6.07 -7.01
C GLU A 10 12.97 6.17 -6.70
N ASN A 11 13.30 6.74 -5.54
CA ASN A 11 14.66 7.19 -5.26
C ASN A 11 15.39 6.34 -4.22
N CYS A 12 14.70 5.47 -3.48
CA CYS A 12 15.32 4.65 -2.43
C CYS A 12 15.20 3.16 -2.73
N GLN A 13 16.17 2.40 -2.24
CA GLN A 13 16.11 0.95 -2.20
C GLN A 13 15.39 0.49 -0.93
N GLN A 14 14.70 -0.64 -1.01
CA GLN A 14 13.87 -1.15 0.09
C GLN A 14 14.66 -1.35 1.39
N HIS A 15 15.92 -1.80 1.29
CA HIS A 15 16.77 -2.01 2.47
C HIS A 15 17.13 -0.70 3.17
N GLU A 16 17.26 0.41 2.44
CA GLU A 16 17.52 1.74 3.01
C GLU A 16 16.31 2.16 3.87
N VAL A 17 15.09 1.99 3.35
CA VAL A 17 13.85 2.34 4.05
C VAL A 17 13.59 1.46 5.28
N SER A 18 13.99 0.19 5.20
CA SER A 18 13.78 -0.76 6.31
C SER A 18 14.79 -0.59 7.44
N ASN A 19 16.08 -0.37 7.11
CA ASN A 19 17.18 -0.47 8.07
C ASN A 19 17.87 0.88 8.37
N GLU A 20 17.79 1.87 7.48
CA GLU A 20 18.55 3.12 7.56
C GLU A 20 17.63 4.35 7.70
N LYS A 21 16.67 4.29 8.64
CA LYS A 21 15.66 5.34 8.84
C LYS A 21 16.23 6.75 8.96
N GLU A 22 17.35 6.92 9.66
CA GLU A 22 18.00 8.23 9.82
C GLU A 22 18.60 8.75 8.51
N ARG A 23 19.17 7.86 7.69
CA ARG A 23 19.71 8.21 6.36
C ARG A 23 18.59 8.61 5.41
N VAL A 24 17.49 7.87 5.44
CA VAL A 24 16.29 8.16 4.65
C VAL A 24 15.68 9.50 5.06
N ALA A 25 15.56 9.77 6.35
CA ALA A 25 15.09 11.07 6.85
C ALA A 25 15.96 12.23 6.33
N LYS A 26 17.29 12.11 6.43
CA LYS A 26 18.22 13.14 5.90
C LYS A 26 18.07 13.34 4.39
N LYS A 27 17.86 12.26 3.63
CA LYS A 27 17.63 12.33 2.18
C LYS A 27 16.32 13.01 1.83
N LEU A 28 15.26 12.78 2.61
CA LEU A 28 13.97 13.45 2.43
C LEU A 28 14.07 14.94 2.76
N SER A 29 14.73 15.30 3.86
CA SER A 29 14.97 16.70 4.21
C SER A 29 15.79 17.41 3.12
N ALA A 30 16.82 16.76 2.57
CA ALA A 30 17.62 17.30 1.47
C ALA A 30 16.82 17.46 0.17
N ALA A 31 15.75 16.68 -0.03
CA ALA A 31 14.81 16.83 -1.13
C ALA A 31 13.76 17.94 -0.91
N GLY A 32 13.74 18.57 0.27
CA GLY A 32 12.86 19.70 0.60
C GLY A 32 11.53 19.32 1.26
N PHE A 33 11.37 18.07 1.71
CA PHE A 33 10.17 17.66 2.45
C PHE A 33 10.18 18.22 3.88
N ASP A 34 8.99 18.56 4.39
CA ASP A 34 8.81 19.07 5.74
C ASP A 34 9.06 17.97 6.81
N GLU A 35 9.66 18.35 7.95
CA GLU A 35 10.00 17.40 9.01
C GLU A 35 8.78 16.68 9.60
N SER A 36 7.63 17.37 9.69
CA SER A 36 6.40 16.76 10.21
C SER A 36 5.85 15.72 9.24
N GLU A 37 5.89 15.98 7.94
CA GLU A 37 5.48 15.02 6.91
C GLU A 37 6.43 13.81 6.82
N ILE A 38 7.75 14.06 6.97
CA ILE A 38 8.75 12.99 7.04
C ILE A 38 8.48 12.09 8.24
N SER A 39 8.25 12.68 9.42
CA SER A 39 7.95 11.93 10.64
C SER A 39 6.68 11.09 10.51
N GLU A 40 5.61 11.68 9.93
CA GLU A 40 4.35 10.97 9.66
C GLU A 40 4.57 9.79 8.71
N ALA A 41 5.24 10.01 7.58
CA ALA A 41 5.50 8.98 6.57
C ALA A 41 6.36 7.83 7.13
N LEU A 42 7.42 8.14 7.87
CA LEU A 42 8.29 7.13 8.48
C LEU A 42 7.58 6.34 9.57
N THR A 43 6.70 6.99 10.33
CA THR A 43 5.84 6.33 11.33
C THR A 43 4.88 5.36 10.65
N TRP A 44 4.24 5.79 9.56
CA TRP A 44 3.34 4.95 8.78
C TRP A 44 4.07 3.75 8.16
N LEU A 45 5.25 3.97 7.56
CA LEU A 45 6.11 2.94 6.97
C LEU A 45 6.61 1.91 7.99
N ALA A 46 6.89 2.33 9.22
CA ALA A 46 7.29 1.41 10.28
C ALA A 46 6.22 0.34 10.55
N GLY A 47 4.96 0.66 10.29
CA GLY A 47 3.87 -0.30 10.38
C GLY A 47 3.66 -1.15 9.12
N VAL A 48 4.15 -0.71 7.95
CA VAL A 48 4.21 -1.55 6.73
C VAL A 48 5.23 -2.67 6.91
N ALA A 49 6.37 -2.36 7.55
CA ALA A 49 7.46 -3.29 7.86
C ALA A 49 7.07 -4.40 8.85
N ARG A 50 6.08 -4.15 9.70
CA ARG A 50 5.54 -5.16 10.62
C ARG A 50 4.63 -6.08 9.81
N ALA A 51 5.00 -7.36 9.68
CA ALA A 51 4.05 -8.38 9.27
C ALA A 51 2.82 -8.30 10.19
N PRO A 52 1.59 -8.43 9.66
CA PRO A 52 0.39 -8.29 10.47
C PRO A 52 0.52 -9.18 11.71
N HIS A 53 0.44 -8.57 12.90
CA HIS A 53 0.67 -9.23 14.20
C HIS A 53 -0.32 -10.39 14.48
N ARG A 54 -1.32 -10.56 13.62
CA ARG A 54 -2.20 -11.72 13.62
C ARG A 54 -1.68 -12.72 12.62
N SER A 55 -1.04 -13.77 13.13
CA SER A 55 -0.99 -15.08 12.46
C SER A 55 -2.44 -15.56 12.30
N PHE A 56 -3.15 -15.02 11.32
CA PHE A 56 -4.42 -15.57 10.91
C PHE A 56 -4.14 -16.98 10.40
N ALA A 57 -5.04 -17.92 10.72
CA ALA A 57 -5.11 -19.16 9.98
C ALA A 57 -5.12 -18.84 8.47
N PRO A 58 -4.56 -19.71 7.62
CA PRO A 58 -4.58 -19.51 6.17
C PRO A 58 -5.97 -19.07 5.73
N LEU A 59 -6.06 -17.89 5.12
CA LEU A 59 -7.32 -17.40 4.61
C LEU A 59 -7.68 -18.24 3.38
N PRO A 60 -8.96 -18.61 3.21
CA PRO A 60 -9.39 -19.32 2.01
C PRO A 60 -9.12 -18.48 0.77
N ASP A 61 -8.83 -19.16 -0.34
CA ASP A 61 -8.69 -18.50 -1.64
C ASP A 61 -9.97 -17.76 -2.02
N SER A 62 -9.81 -16.67 -2.76
CA SER A 62 -10.87 -15.71 -3.11
C SER A 62 -12.01 -16.32 -3.93
N GLY A 63 -11.77 -17.46 -4.59
CA GLY A 63 -12.80 -18.20 -5.31
C GLY A 63 -13.75 -19.01 -4.41
N ALA A 64 -13.40 -19.18 -3.13
CA ALA A 64 -14.14 -20.01 -2.17
C ALA A 64 -14.81 -19.20 -1.05
N ALA A 65 -14.61 -17.88 -0.99
CA ALA A 65 -15.09 -17.05 0.11
C ALA A 65 -15.38 -15.60 -0.31
N PHE A 66 -16.26 -14.94 0.45
CA PHE A 66 -16.53 -13.51 0.34
C PHE A 66 -16.02 -12.79 1.59
N ARG A 67 -15.34 -11.64 1.40
CA ARG A 67 -14.92 -10.77 2.50
C ARG A 67 -16.00 -9.74 2.82
N ALA A 68 -16.49 -9.73 4.06
CA ALA A 68 -17.27 -8.63 4.60
C ALA A 68 -16.36 -7.49 5.09
N TYR A 69 -16.80 -6.24 4.89
CA TYR A 69 -16.09 -5.04 5.34
C TYR A 69 -16.75 -4.47 6.61
N ALA A 70 -15.93 -4.13 7.60
CA ALA A 70 -16.39 -3.48 8.83
C ALA A 70 -16.80 -2.03 8.56
N PRO A 71 -17.68 -1.41 9.38
CA PRO A 71 -18.13 -0.03 9.18
C PRO A 71 -17.00 0.99 9.04
N LYS A 72 -15.93 0.83 9.83
CA LYS A 72 -14.72 1.67 9.74
C LYS A 72 -13.98 1.53 8.39
N GLU A 73 -13.98 0.32 7.82
CA GLU A 73 -13.39 0.07 6.51
C GLU A 73 -14.26 0.67 5.41
N LEU A 74 -15.59 0.58 5.54
CA LEU A 74 -16.54 1.18 4.61
C LEU A 74 -16.45 2.71 4.57
N ALA A 75 -16.22 3.33 5.73
CA ALA A 75 -16.03 4.78 5.82
C ALA A 75 -14.72 5.24 5.15
N LYS A 76 -13.65 4.47 5.36
CA LYS A 76 -12.31 4.80 4.87
C LYS A 76 -12.09 4.42 3.40
N LEU A 77 -12.68 3.31 2.96
CA LEU A 77 -12.55 2.71 1.63
C LEU A 77 -13.91 2.74 0.93
N ASP A 78 -14.05 3.64 -0.02
CA ASP A 78 -15.25 3.75 -0.83
C ASP A 78 -15.46 2.52 -1.74
N ALA A 79 -16.51 2.54 -2.57
CA ALA A 79 -16.79 1.44 -3.48
C ALA A 79 -15.67 1.22 -4.52
N GLY A 80 -15.05 2.30 -5.04
CA GLY A 80 -13.97 2.21 -6.02
C GLY A 80 -12.72 1.58 -5.44
N CYS A 81 -12.33 2.00 -4.23
CA CYS A 81 -11.22 1.43 -3.47
C CYS A 81 -11.41 -0.07 -3.22
N ARG A 82 -12.60 -0.47 -2.77
CA ARG A 82 -12.90 -1.90 -2.52
C ARG A 82 -12.90 -2.71 -3.82
N GLY A 83 -13.45 -2.17 -4.91
CA GLY A 83 -13.40 -2.80 -6.22
C GLY A 83 -11.97 -3.06 -6.71
N LEU A 84 -11.05 -2.11 -6.48
CA LEU A 84 -9.64 -2.28 -6.83
C LEU A 84 -8.96 -3.40 -6.03
N LEU A 85 -9.24 -3.49 -4.73
CA LEU A 85 -8.70 -4.59 -3.90
C LEU A 85 -9.18 -5.95 -4.38
N ILE A 86 -10.47 -6.06 -4.72
CA ILE A 86 -11.04 -7.30 -5.29
C ILE A 86 -10.35 -7.64 -6.61
N TYR A 87 -10.17 -6.65 -7.49
CA TYR A 87 -9.49 -6.85 -8.77
C TYR A 87 -8.05 -7.36 -8.59
N PHE A 88 -7.27 -6.75 -7.71
CA PHE A 88 -5.89 -7.19 -7.46
C PHE A 88 -5.79 -8.56 -6.80
N GLU A 89 -6.77 -8.92 -5.98
CA GLU A 89 -6.83 -10.26 -5.41
C GLU A 89 -7.17 -11.30 -6.49
N GLN A 90 -8.16 -11.02 -7.34
CA GLN A 90 -8.56 -11.90 -8.44
C GLN A 90 -7.49 -12.07 -9.52
N SER A 91 -6.68 -11.04 -9.77
CA SER A 91 -5.55 -11.12 -10.70
C SER A 91 -4.30 -11.80 -10.09
N GLY A 92 -4.34 -12.16 -8.81
CA GLY A 92 -3.22 -12.79 -8.10
C GLY A 92 -2.10 -11.82 -7.69
N ILE A 93 -2.29 -10.51 -7.87
CA ILE A 93 -1.34 -9.47 -7.41
C ILE A 93 -1.30 -9.44 -5.88
N LEU A 94 -2.47 -9.55 -5.23
CA LEU A 94 -2.59 -9.64 -3.79
C LEU A 94 -3.05 -11.06 -3.40
N THR A 95 -2.40 -11.64 -2.40
CA THR A 95 -3.02 -12.75 -1.66
C THR A 95 -4.08 -12.21 -0.70
N PRO A 96 -5.02 -13.05 -0.22
CA PRO A 96 -5.97 -12.64 0.81
C PRO A 96 -5.28 -12.03 2.05
N GLN A 97 -4.09 -12.54 2.43
CA GLN A 97 -3.30 -12.02 3.54
C GLN A 97 -2.72 -10.63 3.23
N MET A 98 -2.22 -10.42 2.01
CA MET A 98 -1.71 -9.12 1.59
C MET A 98 -2.82 -8.08 1.50
N ARG A 99 -4.02 -8.46 1.06
CA ARG A 99 -5.21 -7.60 1.12
C ARG A 99 -5.49 -7.14 2.55
N GLU A 100 -5.39 -8.01 3.55
CA GLU A 100 -5.54 -7.59 4.96
C GLU A 100 -4.51 -6.55 5.36
N HIS A 101 -3.25 -6.77 4.97
CA HIS A 101 -2.17 -5.82 5.28
C HIS A 101 -2.44 -4.47 4.63
N VAL A 102 -2.87 -4.44 3.36
CA VAL A 102 -3.26 -3.21 2.66
C VAL A 102 -4.40 -2.50 3.39
N ILE A 103 -5.45 -3.21 3.81
CA ILE A 103 -6.58 -2.62 4.52
C ILE A 103 -6.12 -2.06 5.88
N GLU A 104 -5.30 -2.80 6.62
CA GLU A 104 -4.74 -2.35 7.90
C GLU A 104 -3.93 -1.06 7.72
N ARG A 105 -3.10 -1.00 6.67
CA ARG A 105 -2.30 0.18 6.36
C ARG A 105 -3.14 1.35 5.87
N ALA A 106 -4.20 1.11 5.09
CA ALA A 106 -5.13 2.13 4.64
C ALA A 106 -5.90 2.77 5.81
N LEU A 107 -6.32 1.96 6.78
CA LEU A 107 -6.94 2.46 8.02
C LEU A 107 -5.98 3.28 8.90
N ALA A 108 -4.67 3.02 8.80
CA ALA A 108 -3.65 3.75 9.55
C ALA A 108 -3.27 5.11 8.93
N VAL A 109 -3.75 5.40 7.72
CA VAL A 109 -3.56 6.72 7.11
C VAL A 109 -4.51 7.73 7.77
N THR A 110 -4.03 8.94 8.03
CA THR A 110 -4.82 10.08 8.52
C THR A 110 -5.92 10.49 7.52
N GLY A 111 -6.95 11.21 7.98
CA GLY A 111 -8.09 11.68 7.17
C GLY A 111 -9.33 10.76 7.17
N ASP A 112 -10.41 11.20 6.54
CA ASP A 112 -11.71 10.52 6.62
C ASP A 112 -11.91 9.41 5.57
N GLY A 113 -11.25 9.53 4.41
CA GLY A 113 -11.34 8.57 3.30
C GLY A 113 -10.05 8.49 2.51
N LEU A 114 -9.89 7.45 1.68
CA LEU A 114 -8.82 7.34 0.69
C LEU A 114 -9.36 7.55 -0.71
N THR A 115 -8.60 8.26 -1.53
CA THR A 115 -8.79 8.25 -2.99
C THR A 115 -8.22 6.96 -3.59
N LEU A 116 -8.63 6.64 -4.81
CA LEU A 116 -8.12 5.46 -5.52
C LEU A 116 -6.60 5.50 -5.71
N GLU A 117 -6.04 6.67 -6.02
CA GLU A 117 -4.60 6.87 -6.20
C GLU A 117 -3.83 6.68 -4.89
N GLN A 118 -4.38 7.20 -3.78
CA GLN A 118 -3.81 6.98 -2.46
C GLN A 118 -3.81 5.49 -2.09
N LEU A 119 -4.89 4.76 -2.38
CA LEU A 119 -4.95 3.32 -2.15
C LEU A 119 -3.92 2.56 -3.01
N LYS A 120 -3.77 2.92 -4.29
CA LYS A 120 -2.74 2.32 -5.16
C LYS A 120 -1.34 2.51 -4.57
N LEU A 121 -1.06 3.67 -3.99
CA LEU A 121 0.21 3.92 -3.31
C LEU A 121 0.39 3.06 -2.05
N VAL A 122 -0.67 2.89 -1.24
CA VAL A 122 -0.65 1.97 -0.09
C VAL A 122 -0.38 0.54 -0.53
N VAL A 123 -1.06 0.06 -1.59
CA VAL A 123 -0.82 -1.26 -2.19
C VAL A 123 0.63 -1.40 -2.63
N LEU A 124 1.15 -0.41 -3.35
CA LEU A 124 2.52 -0.40 -3.83
C LEU A 124 3.52 -0.50 -2.69
N MET A 125 3.34 0.27 -1.62
CA MET A 125 4.21 0.25 -0.45
C MET A 125 4.20 -1.10 0.26
N VAL A 126 3.04 -1.75 0.35
CA VAL A 126 2.91 -3.10 0.91
C VAL A 126 3.62 -4.14 0.05
N LEU A 127 3.41 -4.10 -1.27
CA LEU A 127 4.07 -5.01 -2.23
C LEU A 127 5.60 -4.83 -2.20
N TRP A 128 6.04 -3.57 -2.17
CA TRP A 128 7.44 -3.21 -2.12
C TRP A 128 8.11 -3.74 -0.85
N ASN A 129 7.44 -3.66 0.29
CA ASN A 129 7.99 -4.16 1.55
C ASN A 129 8.07 -5.70 1.65
N GLN A 130 7.24 -6.44 0.91
CA GLN A 130 7.22 -7.92 0.93
C GLN A 130 8.24 -8.57 -0.03
N GLN A 131 9.15 -7.80 -0.64
CA GLN A 131 10.16 -8.28 -1.61
C GLN A 131 9.57 -9.03 -2.81
N ILE A 132 8.34 -8.72 -3.21
CA ILE A 132 7.75 -9.36 -4.38
C ILE A 132 8.53 -8.85 -5.61
N PRO A 133 9.24 -9.73 -6.35
CA PRO A 133 10.13 -9.31 -7.45
C PRO A 133 9.40 -8.51 -8.53
N SER A 134 8.12 -8.81 -8.71
CA SER A 134 7.22 -8.15 -9.65
C SER A 134 6.71 -6.79 -9.17
N SER A 135 7.01 -6.32 -7.96
CA SER A 135 6.47 -5.06 -7.43
C SER A 135 6.75 -3.86 -8.33
N ARG A 136 7.94 -3.78 -8.95
CA ARG A 136 8.26 -2.75 -9.96
C ARG A 136 7.53 -2.95 -11.30
N LEU A 137 7.35 -4.19 -11.75
CA LEU A 137 6.63 -4.51 -12.99
C LEU A 137 5.12 -4.27 -12.84
N VAL A 138 4.59 -4.58 -11.67
CA VAL A 138 3.20 -4.37 -11.28
C VAL A 138 2.94 -2.89 -10.99
N ALA A 139 3.95 -2.12 -10.54
CA ALA A 139 3.86 -0.67 -10.37
C ALA A 139 3.51 0.05 -11.67
N GLU A 140 4.07 -0.36 -12.81
CA GLU A 140 3.71 0.25 -14.11
C GLU A 140 2.23 0.03 -14.46
N ASP A 141 1.71 -1.19 -14.21
CA ASP A 141 0.29 -1.50 -14.38
C ASP A 141 -0.61 -0.80 -13.34
N LEU A 142 -0.15 -0.68 -12.08
CA LEU A 142 -0.84 0.01 -10.98
C LEU A 142 -0.94 1.52 -11.21
N LEU A 143 0.14 2.14 -11.65
CA LEU A 143 0.26 3.58 -11.86
C LEU A 143 -0.32 3.99 -13.23
N SER A 144 -0.53 3.04 -14.15
CA SER A 144 -1.30 3.30 -15.36
C SER A 144 -2.78 3.63 -15.04
N PRO A 145 -3.39 4.58 -15.75
CA PRO A 145 -4.82 4.85 -15.60
C PRO A 145 -5.62 3.61 -16.04
N VAL A 146 -6.65 3.25 -15.25
CA VAL A 146 -7.50 2.04 -15.41
C VAL A 146 -8.26 1.98 -16.76
N GLY A 147 -8.08 2.96 -17.66
CA GLY A 147 -8.80 3.08 -18.93
C GLY A 147 -8.20 2.38 -20.15
N ALA A 148 -7.02 1.75 -20.06
CA ALA A 148 -6.34 1.23 -21.27
C ALA A 148 -6.60 -0.26 -21.59
N ARG A 149 -7.37 -0.99 -20.77
CA ARG A 149 -7.62 -2.42 -20.98
C ARG A 149 -9.10 -2.77 -20.83
N LEU A 150 -9.91 -2.30 -21.77
CA LEU A 150 -11.16 -2.99 -22.11
C LEU A 150 -10.89 -3.79 -23.39
N PRO A 151 -11.03 -5.12 -23.39
CA PRO A 151 -11.08 -5.87 -24.63
C PRO A 151 -12.39 -5.54 -25.35
N SER A 152 -12.26 -5.09 -26.59
CA SER A 152 -13.34 -4.98 -27.58
C SER A 152 -13.91 -6.35 -27.95
#